data_AF-A0A7Y1Y412-F1
#
_entry.id   AF-A0A7Y1Y412-F1
#
_cell.length_a   1.000
_cell.length_b   1.000
_cell.length_c   1.000
_cell.angle_alpha   90.00
_cell.angle_beta   90.00
_cell.angle_gamma   90.00
#
_symmetry.space_group_name_H-M   'P 1'
#
loop_
_entity.id
_entity.type
_entity.pdbx_description
1 polymer ?
#
loop_
_entity_poly.entity_id
_entity_poly.type
_entity_poly.pdbx_seq_one_letter_code
_entity_poly.pdbx_strand_id
1 'polypeptide(L)'
;MAVGRAERRADRRRRAESLFGAEKGSVALDLLELTELAWHDCYGEASPPEDIIEDMLLLSAGNLERLIQAALLAVTDWRDLRVAADEIRNRA
;
A
#
# COMPACT_ATOMS: atom_id res chain seq x y z
N MET A 1 -9.45 9.87 10.61
CA MET A 1 -9.03 8.51 10.97
C MET A 1 -10.16 7.58 10.59
N ALA A 2 -9.97 6.77 9.55
CA ALA A 2 -10.93 5.75 9.19
C ALA A 2 -10.86 4.63 10.25
N VAL A 3 -11.99 4.36 10.91
CA VAL A 3 -12.06 3.46 12.07
C VAL A 3 -12.08 2.00 11.62
N GLY A 4 -12.59 1.72 10.41
CA GLY A 4 -12.75 0.36 9.88
C GLY A 4 -12.11 0.11 8.51
N ARG A 5 -11.87 -1.17 8.20
CA ARG A 5 -11.34 -1.64 6.91
C ARG A 5 -12.15 -1.13 5.71
N ALA A 6 -13.48 -1.21 5.78
CA ALA A 6 -14.37 -0.78 4.71
C ALA A 6 -14.24 0.74 4.41
N GLU A 7 -14.03 1.54 5.45
CA GLU A 7 -13.83 2.99 5.34
C GLU A 7 -12.46 3.29 4.72
N ARG A 8 -11.38 2.66 5.20
CA ARG A 8 -10.04 2.76 4.58
C ARG A 8 -10.03 2.35 3.12
N ARG A 9 -10.76 1.28 2.77
CA ARG A 9 -10.93 0.83 1.38
C ARG A 9 -11.66 1.89 0.54
N ALA A 10 -12.71 2.50 1.07
CA ALA A 10 -13.46 3.54 0.38
C ALA A 10 -12.59 4.79 0.14
N ASP A 11 -11.82 5.21 1.14
CA ASP A 11 -10.93 6.38 1.06
C ASP A 11 -9.86 6.21 -0.02
N ARG A 12 -9.30 4.99 -0.13
CA ARG A 12 -8.24 4.68 -1.10
C ARG A 12 -8.74 4.38 -2.51
N ARG A 13 -10.05 4.16 -2.69
CA ARG A 13 -10.62 3.69 -3.96
C ARG A 13 -10.27 4.56 -5.15
N ARG A 14 -10.51 5.87 -5.06
CA ARG A 14 -10.24 6.82 -6.15
C ARG A 14 -8.76 6.81 -6.56
N ARG A 15 -7.86 6.71 -5.57
CA ARG A 15 -6.42 6.68 -5.83
C ARG A 15 -6.00 5.38 -6.50
N ALA A 16 -6.50 4.23 -6.04
CA ALA A 16 -6.23 2.94 -6.66
C ALA A 16 -6.74 2.88 -8.11
N GLU A 17 -7.96 3.35 -8.37
CA GLU A 17 -8.51 3.41 -9.72
C GLU A 17 -7.70 4.36 -10.64
N SER A 18 -7.22 5.48 -10.10
CA SER A 18 -6.38 6.42 -10.86
C SER A 18 -5.00 5.84 -11.21
N LEU A 19 -4.42 5.00 -10.35
CA LEU A 19 -3.07 4.45 -10.55
C LEU A 19 -3.07 3.18 -11.39
N PHE A 20 -4.06 2.30 -11.19
CA PHE A 20 -4.10 0.97 -11.81
C PHE A 20 -5.16 0.84 -12.90
N GLY A 21 -6.04 1.84 -13.04
CA GLY A 21 -7.25 1.76 -13.87
C GLY A 21 -8.42 1.11 -13.13
N ALA A 22 -9.64 1.29 -13.63
CA ALA A 22 -10.87 0.84 -12.97
C ALA A 22 -10.91 -0.67 -12.70
N GLU A 23 -10.44 -1.49 -13.66
CA GLU A 23 -10.47 -2.95 -13.54
C GLU A 23 -9.46 -3.47 -12.51
N LYS A 24 -8.24 -2.95 -12.50
CA LYS A 24 -7.16 -3.42 -11.62
C LYS A 24 -7.14 -2.69 -10.26
N GLY A 25 -7.83 -1.56 -10.14
CA GLY A 25 -7.92 -0.79 -8.90
C GLY A 25 -8.56 -1.58 -7.77
N SER A 26 -9.59 -2.39 -8.06
CA SER A 26 -10.24 -3.27 -7.08
C SER A 26 -9.26 -4.32 -6.53
N VAL A 27 -8.47 -4.94 -7.41
CA VAL A 27 -7.43 -5.94 -7.07
C VAL A 27 -6.32 -5.31 -6.23
N ALA A 28 -5.90 -4.08 -6.56
CA ALA A 28 -4.94 -3.35 -5.74
C ALA A 28 -5.49 -3.11 -4.31
N LEU A 29 -6.77 -2.75 -4.18
CA LEU A 29 -7.41 -2.57 -2.87
C LEU A 29 -7.51 -3.89 -2.08
N ASP A 30 -7.74 -5.02 -2.75
CA ASP A 30 -7.74 -6.34 -2.10
C ASP A 30 -6.36 -6.67 -1.53
N LEU A 31 -5.29 -6.36 -2.27
CA LEU A 31 -3.92 -6.54 -1.79
C LEU A 31 -3.57 -5.60 -0.62
N LEU A 32 -4.03 -4.35 -0.64
CA LEU A 32 -3.86 -3.45 0.52
C LEU A 32 -4.60 -3.98 1.74
N GLU A 33 -5.78 -4.57 1.56
CA GLU A 33 -6.52 -5.20 2.66
C GLU A 33 -5.80 -6.44 3.21
N LEU A 34 -5.21 -7.28 2.35
CA LEU A 34 -4.36 -8.39 2.78
C LEU A 34 -3.11 -7.89 3.55
N THR A 35 -2.56 -6.75 3.13
CA THR A 35 -1.44 -6.11 3.81
C THR A 35 -1.84 -5.62 5.21
N GLU A 36 -3.06 -5.10 5.40
CA GLU A 36 -3.56 -4.74 6.73
C GLU A 36 -3.66 -5.95 7.67
N LEU A 37 -4.12 -7.09 7.17
CA LEU A 37 -4.18 -8.33 7.94
C LEU A 37 -2.77 -8.81 8.34
N ALA A 38 -1.85 -8.83 7.38
CA ALA A 38 -0.46 -9.23 7.66
C ALA A 38 0.26 -8.23 8.59
N TRP A 39 -0.01 -6.93 8.45
CA TRP A 39 0.56 -5.88 9.30
C TRP A 39 0.17 -6.06 10.76
N HIS A 40 -1.08 -6.43 11.03
CA HIS A 40 -1.53 -6.77 12.37
C HIS A 40 -0.71 -7.91 12.98
N ASP A 41 -0.45 -8.96 12.21
CA ASP A 41 0.31 -10.11 12.71
C ASP A 41 1.80 -9.79 12.90
N CYS A 42 2.38 -8.94 12.03
CA CYS A 42 3.79 -8.55 12.10
C CYS A 42 4.09 -7.47 13.16
N TYR A 43 3.19 -6.50 13.35
CA TYR A 43 3.44 -5.28 14.11
C TYR A 43 2.42 -4.99 15.22
N GLY A 44 1.33 -5.77 15.32
CA GLY A 44 0.31 -5.61 16.36
C GLY A 44 -0.63 -4.41 16.15
N GLU A 45 -0.56 -3.76 14.98
CA GLU A 45 -1.36 -2.59 14.63
C GLU A 45 -2.46 -2.94 13.63
N ALA A 46 -3.62 -2.28 13.71
CA ALA A 46 -4.78 -2.65 12.89
C ALA A 46 -4.62 -2.38 11.37
N SER A 47 -3.66 -1.54 10.99
CA SER A 47 -3.32 -1.24 9.60
C SER A 47 -1.97 -0.52 9.53
N PRO A 48 -1.24 -0.58 8.40
CA PRO A 48 -0.10 0.27 8.19
C PRO A 48 -0.47 1.75 8.29
N PRO A 49 0.46 2.60 8.76
CA PRO A 49 0.38 4.04 8.59
C PRO A 49 0.14 4.43 7.11
N GLU A 50 -0.56 5.53 6.86
CA GLU A 50 -0.93 5.92 5.49
C GLU A 50 0.29 6.28 4.62
N ASP A 51 1.37 6.75 5.23
CA ASP A 51 2.63 7.02 4.54
C ASP A 51 3.34 5.74 4.07
N ILE A 52 3.17 4.61 4.76
CA ILE A 52 3.61 3.29 4.29
C ILE A 52 2.76 2.84 3.08
N ILE A 53 1.44 3.06 3.12
CA ILE A 53 0.57 2.80 1.97
C ILE A 53 0.97 3.68 0.78
N GLU A 54 1.33 4.93 1.03
CA GLU A 54 1.85 5.85 0.02
C GLU A 54 3.14 5.35 -0.62
N ASP A 55 4.10 4.88 0.19
CA ASP A 55 5.35 4.29 -0.29
C ASP A 55 5.08 3.07 -1.17
N MET A 56 4.18 2.18 -0.74
CA MET A 56 3.80 1.01 -1.52
C MET A 56 3.22 1.38 -2.88
N LEU A 57 2.31 2.37 -2.90
CA LEU A 57 1.70 2.86 -4.12
C LEU A 57 2.71 3.57 -5.02
N LEU A 58 3.64 4.34 -4.46
CA LEU A 58 4.71 5.00 -5.20
C LEU A 58 5.61 3.97 -5.90
N LEU A 59 6.12 2.99 -5.15
CA LEU A 59 6.99 1.93 -5.67
C LEU A 59 6.30 1.04 -6.70
N SER A 60 4.97 0.89 -6.59
CA SER A 60 4.19 0.13 -7.56
C SER A 60 4.20 0.75 -8.95
N ALA A 61 4.26 2.09 -9.05
CA ALA A 61 4.09 2.84 -10.30
C ALA A 61 2.89 2.36 -11.16
N GLY A 62 1.78 1.98 -10.52
CA GLY A 62 0.58 1.48 -11.21
C GLY A 62 0.68 0.03 -11.73
N ASN A 63 1.72 -0.71 -11.34
CA ASN A 63 1.91 -2.11 -11.69
C ASN A 63 1.61 -3.03 -10.49
N LEU A 64 0.69 -3.99 -10.65
CA LEU A 64 0.26 -4.90 -9.57
C LEU A 64 1.40 -5.82 -9.08
N GLU A 65 2.27 -6.31 -9.96
CA GLU A 65 3.40 -7.16 -9.56
C GLU A 65 4.34 -6.38 -8.63
N ARG A 66 4.60 -5.11 -8.97
CA ARG A 66 5.40 -4.22 -8.12
C ARG A 66 4.69 -3.89 -6.81
N LEU A 67 3.36 -3.74 -6.82
CA LEU A 67 2.59 -3.56 -5.60
C LEU A 67 2.70 -4.78 -4.67
N ILE A 68 2.70 -6.00 -5.22
CA ILE A 68 2.93 -7.24 -4.44
C ILE A 68 4.32 -7.23 -3.81
N GLN A 69 5.36 -6.86 -4.56
CA GLN A 69 6.72 -6.75 -4.02
C GLN A 69 6.80 -5.68 -2.92
N ALA A 70 6.15 -4.54 -3.11
CA ALA A 70 6.09 -3.50 -2.10
C ALA A 70 5.31 -3.93 -0.84
N ALA A 71 4.21 -4.67 -1.00
CA ALA A 71 3.46 -5.24 0.13
C ALA A 71 4.30 -6.23 0.93
N LEU A 72 5.01 -7.13 0.24
CA LEU A 72 5.93 -8.08 0.88
C LEU A 72 7.02 -7.32 1.66
N LEU A 73 7.65 -6.33 1.04
CA LEU A 73 8.68 -5.52 1.70
C LEU A 73 8.12 -4.77 2.91
N ALA A 74 6.92 -4.18 2.80
CA ALA A 74 6.28 -3.45 3.88
C ALA A 74 6.08 -4.33 5.13
N VAL A 75 5.64 -5.59 4.96
CA VAL A 75 5.37 -6.48 6.10
C VAL A 75 6.64 -7.13 6.66
N THR A 76 7.69 -7.28 5.86
CA THR A 76 8.97 -7.85 6.32
C THR A 76 9.90 -6.80 6.92
N ASP A 77 10.02 -5.64 6.26
CA ASP A 77 10.80 -4.49 6.72
C ASP A 77 10.30 -3.18 6.08
N TRP A 78 9.38 -2.50 6.76
CA TRP A 78 8.85 -1.22 6.30
C TRP A 78 9.92 -0.12 6.18
N ARG A 79 11.07 -0.24 6.85
CA ARG A 79 12.14 0.77 6.78
C ARG A 79 12.84 0.72 5.42
N ASP A 80 13.07 -0.48 4.89
CA ASP A 80 13.62 -0.67 3.55
C ASP A 80 12.65 -0.16 2.47
N LEU A 81 11.35 -0.36 2.69
CA LEU A 81 10.31 0.25 1.85
C LEU A 81 10.43 1.78 1.84
N ARG A 82 10.58 2.41 3.02
CA ARG A 82 10.75 3.86 3.13
C ARG A 82 12.00 4.35 2.41
N VAL A 83 13.14 3.69 2.61
CA VAL A 83 14.40 4.05 1.92
C VAL A 83 14.22 3.98 0.40
N ALA A 84 13.62 2.90 -0.12
CA ALA A 84 13.38 2.76 -1.55
C ALA A 84 12.43 3.84 -2.09
N ALA A 85 11.39 4.20 -1.34
CA ALA A 85 10.46 5.26 -1.72
C ALA A 85 11.14 6.64 -1.75
N ASP A 86 11.98 6.94 -0.75
CA ASP A 86 12.73 8.19 -0.67
C ASP A 86 13.76 8.31 -1.80
N GLU A 87 14.37 7.20 -2.23
CA GLU A 87 15.23 7.19 -3.43
C GLU A 87 14.48 7.60 -4.70
N ILE A 88 13.22 7.18 -4.87
CA ILE A 88 12.40 7.62 -6.01
C ILE A 88 12.06 9.11 -5.88
N ARG A 89 11.64 9.56 -4.69
CA ARG A 89 11.29 10.97 -4.44
C ARG A 89 12.48 11.90 -4.70
N ASN A 90 13.69 11.52 -4.30
CA ASN A 90 14.90 12.33 -4.47
C ASN A 90 15.40 12.39 -5.93
N ARG A 91 14.86 11.57 -6.83
CA ARG A 91 15.20 11.56 -8.27
C ARG A 91 14.19 12.33 -9.13
N ALA A 92 13.02 12.68 -8.58
CA ALA A 92 11.94 13.39 -9.27
C ALA A 92 12.10 14.91 -9.12
#